data_AF-Q1QI55-F1
#
_entry.id   AF-Q1QI55-F1
#
_cell.length_a   1.000
_cell.length_b   1.000
_cell.length_c   1.000
_cell.angle_alpha   90.00
_cell.angle_beta   90.00
_cell.angle_gamma   90.00
#
_symmetry.space_group_name_H-M   'P 1'
#
loop_
_entity.id
_entity.type
_entity.pdbx_description
1 polymer ?
#
loop_
_entity_poly.entity_id
_entity_poly.type
_entity_poly.pdbx_seq_one_letter_code
_entity_poly.pdbx_strand_id
1 'polypeptide(L)'
;MLQIPETSSALKPMPIKRRRKRTPSPFDVIDKNISPVTGEGDLEGELDRLAASNEASAMVGIYWAYVGAAEAILGEDNKPRAETAADFLGGEWCHLINKSYAVADRLKRIPVTRGNAYLVAAALMHAASAMGANLTEIAAVAGALAVREAEAR
;
A
#
# COMPACT_ATOMS: atom_id res chain seq x y z
N MET A 1 24.28 58.93 33.36
CA MET A 1 23.35 57.84 33.75
C MET A 1 22.20 57.85 32.75
N LEU A 2 22.17 56.88 31.82
CA LEU A 2 21.06 56.71 30.88
C LEU A 2 20.14 55.59 31.41
N GLN A 3 18.87 55.92 31.65
CA GLN A 3 17.82 54.96 31.98
C GLN A 3 17.32 54.32 30.67
N ILE A 4 17.41 52.99 30.58
CA ILE A 4 16.82 52.20 29.50
C ILE A 4 15.40 51.80 29.95
N PRO A 5 14.35 52.06 29.16
CA PRO A 5 13.00 51.64 29.52
C PRO A 5 12.82 50.13 29.27
N GLU A 6 12.28 49.43 30.26
CA GLU A 6 11.85 48.04 30.16
C GLU A 6 10.68 47.93 29.18
N THR A 7 10.94 47.53 27.93
CA THR A 7 9.90 47.13 27.00
C THR A 7 9.61 45.63 27.13
N SER A 8 8.47 45.38 27.76
CA SER A 8 7.58 44.24 27.59
C SER A 8 7.81 43.44 26.30
N SER A 9 8.15 42.16 26.44
CA SER A 9 7.74 41.12 25.49
C SER A 9 7.65 39.79 26.22
N ALA A 10 6.63 39.66 27.05
CA ALA A 10 6.14 38.35 27.47
C ALA A 10 5.46 37.69 26.26
N LEU A 11 6.27 37.11 25.36
CA LEU A 11 5.79 36.16 24.38
C LEU A 11 5.20 34.97 25.15
N LYS A 12 3.87 34.95 25.29
CA LYS A 12 3.14 33.78 25.76
C LYS A 12 3.52 32.61 24.85
N PRO A 13 3.96 31.46 25.38
CA PRO A 13 4.25 30.31 24.55
C PRO A 13 2.97 29.94 23.78
N MET A 14 3.03 29.98 22.45
CA MET A 14 1.92 29.56 21.63
C MET A 14 1.59 28.09 21.96
N PRO A 15 0.30 27.72 22.06
CA PRO A 15 -0.07 26.34 22.26
C PRO A 15 0.43 25.53 21.07
N ILE A 16 1.48 24.74 21.29
CA ILE A 16 1.93 23.70 20.36
C ILE A 16 0.71 22.80 20.19
N LYS A 17 0.06 22.87 19.02
CA LYS A 17 -1.00 21.93 18.64
C LYS A 17 -0.37 20.54 18.71
N ARG A 18 -0.65 19.79 19.79
CA ARG A 18 -0.29 18.37 19.90
C ARG A 18 -0.85 17.69 18.66
N ARG A 19 0.03 17.29 17.74
CA ARG A 19 -0.32 16.45 16.60
C ARG A 19 -1.04 15.24 17.18
N ARG A 20 -2.36 15.14 16.95
CA ARG A 20 -3.14 13.98 17.41
C ARG A 20 -2.43 12.75 16.86
N LYS A 21 -2.00 11.84 17.74
CA LYS A 21 -1.50 10.52 17.31
C LYS A 21 -2.64 9.87 16.54
N ARG A 22 -2.47 9.72 15.22
CA ARG A 22 -3.40 8.97 14.37
C ARG A 22 -3.41 7.54 14.89
N THR A 23 -4.59 6.99 15.17
CA THR A 23 -4.73 5.56 15.48
C THR A 23 -4.29 4.79 14.23
N PRO A 24 -3.29 3.88 14.32
CA PRO A 24 -2.85 3.08 13.18
C PRO A 24 -4.01 2.24 12.65
N SER A 25 -4.20 2.25 11.34
CA SER A 25 -5.15 1.37 10.65
C SER A 25 -4.49 0.00 10.46
N PRO A 26 -5.22 -1.13 10.60
CA PRO A 26 -4.70 -2.44 10.22
C PRO A 26 -4.19 -2.50 8.78
N PHE A 27 -4.74 -1.67 7.89
CA PHE A 27 -4.29 -1.59 6.50
C PHE A 27 -3.00 -0.79 6.29
N ASP A 28 -2.48 -0.09 7.32
CA ASP A 28 -1.21 0.65 7.23
C ASP A 28 0.01 -0.31 7.09
N VAL A 29 -0.18 -1.62 7.25
CA VAL A 29 0.85 -2.63 6.92
C VAL A 29 1.14 -2.69 5.41
N ILE A 30 0.15 -2.32 4.58
CA ILE A 30 0.23 -2.28 3.12
C ILE A 30 0.51 -0.85 2.67
N ASP A 31 1.61 -0.26 3.11
CA ASP A 31 2.00 1.13 2.74
C ASP A 31 3.48 1.40 3.05
N LYS A 32 4.17 0.48 3.73
CA LYS A 32 5.29 0.88 4.57
C LYS A 32 6.53 1.35 3.82
N ASN A 33 6.73 1.05 2.54
CA ASN A 33 7.79 1.56 1.67
C ASN A 33 7.63 0.99 0.25
N ILE A 34 6.49 1.26 -0.42
CA ILE A 34 6.36 0.84 -1.82
C ILE A 34 7.27 1.75 -2.65
N SER A 35 8.28 1.17 -3.31
CA SER A 35 9.11 1.92 -4.24
C SER A 35 8.21 2.52 -5.33
N PRO A 36 8.37 3.81 -5.67
CA PRO A 36 7.53 4.45 -6.68
C PRO A 36 7.60 3.67 -8.00
N VAL A 37 6.45 3.42 -8.62
CA VAL A 37 6.39 2.84 -9.96
C VAL A 37 6.89 3.90 -10.93
N THR A 38 8.17 3.82 -11.32
CA THR A 38 8.78 4.76 -12.26
C THR A 38 8.51 4.33 -13.70
N GLY A 39 8.15 5.28 -14.57
CA GLY A 39 8.07 5.07 -16.02
C GLY A 39 6.71 4.67 -16.59
N GLU A 40 5.67 4.49 -15.76
CA GLU A 40 4.33 4.11 -16.21
C GLU A 40 3.25 5.05 -15.69
N GLY A 41 3.08 6.20 -16.36
CA GLY A 41 1.98 7.13 -16.06
C GLY A 41 0.59 6.53 -16.28
N ASP A 42 0.48 5.56 -17.20
CA ASP A 42 -0.78 4.93 -17.55
C ASP A 42 -1.31 4.01 -16.44
N LEU A 43 -0.43 3.37 -15.65
CA LEU A 43 -0.86 2.48 -14.58
C LEU A 43 -1.53 3.25 -13.45
N GLU A 44 -0.91 4.32 -12.96
CA GLU A 44 -1.47 5.08 -11.84
C GLU A 44 -2.80 5.75 -12.23
N GLY A 45 -2.89 6.29 -13.45
CA GLY A 45 -4.14 6.84 -13.98
C GLY A 45 -5.24 5.79 -14.12
N GLU A 46 -4.88 4.58 -14.58
CA GLU A 46 -5.84 3.47 -14.70
C GLU A 46 -6.31 2.97 -13.34
N LEU A 47 -5.42 2.84 -12.35
CA LEU A 47 -5.81 2.42 -11.00
C LEU A 47 -6.68 3.47 -10.31
N ASP A 48 -6.41 4.75 -10.52
CA ASP A 48 -7.24 5.83 -10.01
C ASP A 48 -8.63 5.84 -10.70
N ARG A 49 -8.68 5.57 -12.01
CA ARG A 49 -9.94 5.39 -12.76
C ARG A 49 -10.76 4.21 -12.22
N LEU A 50 -10.13 3.04 -12.04
CA LEU A 50 -10.79 1.85 -11.52
C LEU A 50 -11.25 2.05 -10.06
N ALA A 51 -10.46 2.72 -9.24
CA ALA A 51 -10.83 3.08 -7.88
C ALA A 51 -12.04 4.02 -7.85
N ALA A 52 -12.07 5.04 -8.73
CA ALA A 52 -13.21 5.95 -8.85
C ALA A 52 -14.50 5.23 -9.30
N SER A 53 -14.37 4.19 -10.12
CA SER A 53 -15.50 3.35 -10.58
C SER A 53 -15.85 2.19 -9.63
N ASN A 54 -15.14 2.02 -8.50
CA ASN A 54 -15.30 0.90 -7.57
C ASN A 54 -15.14 -0.50 -8.20
N GLU A 55 -14.29 -0.61 -9.23
CA GLU A 55 -14.06 -1.84 -10.00
C GLU A 55 -13.09 -2.78 -9.27
N ALA A 56 -13.51 -3.28 -8.10
CA ALA A 56 -12.72 -4.12 -7.22
C ALA A 56 -12.16 -5.38 -7.92
N SER A 57 -13.00 -6.06 -8.71
CA SER A 57 -12.62 -7.30 -9.40
C SER A 57 -11.54 -7.07 -10.44
N ALA A 58 -11.60 -5.95 -11.17
CA ALA A 58 -10.58 -5.58 -12.16
C ALA A 58 -9.24 -5.31 -11.47
N MET A 59 -9.24 -4.54 -10.39
CA MET A 59 -8.02 -4.27 -9.62
C MET A 59 -7.44 -5.54 -8.97
N VAL A 60 -8.27 -6.43 -8.43
CA VAL A 60 -7.82 -7.74 -7.94
C VAL A 60 -7.22 -8.58 -9.07
N GLY A 61 -7.81 -8.55 -10.26
CA GLY A 61 -7.25 -9.22 -11.44
C GLY A 61 -5.87 -8.69 -11.82
N ILE A 62 -5.71 -7.36 -11.87
CA ILE A 62 -4.42 -6.71 -12.16
C ILE A 62 -3.38 -7.08 -11.09
N TYR A 63 -3.78 -7.06 -9.82
CA TYR A 63 -2.91 -7.46 -8.71
C TYR A 63 -2.34 -8.87 -8.91
N TRP A 64 -3.21 -9.86 -9.14
CA TRP A 64 -2.78 -11.25 -9.32
C TRP A 64 -2.04 -11.47 -10.63
N ALA A 65 -2.32 -10.69 -11.68
CA ALA A 65 -1.55 -10.74 -12.92
C ALA A 65 -0.09 -10.32 -12.70
N TYR A 66 0.16 -9.25 -11.94
CA TYR A 66 1.53 -8.84 -11.60
C TYR A 66 2.23 -9.83 -10.68
N VAL A 67 1.53 -10.36 -9.67
CA VAL A 67 2.09 -11.42 -8.80
C VAL A 67 2.46 -12.65 -9.61
N GLY A 68 1.56 -13.15 -10.46
CA GLY A 68 1.81 -14.33 -11.28
C GLY A 68 2.94 -14.12 -12.30
N ALA A 69 3.05 -12.92 -12.88
CA ALA A 69 4.17 -12.58 -13.75
C ALA A 69 5.51 -12.56 -12.99
N ALA A 70 5.52 -12.02 -11.76
CA ALA A 70 6.70 -12.04 -10.91
C ALA A 70 7.09 -13.48 -10.51
N GLU A 71 6.13 -14.31 -10.15
CA GLU A 71 6.36 -15.73 -9.85
C GLU A 71 6.90 -16.50 -11.06
N ALA A 72 6.44 -16.18 -12.27
CA ALA A 72 6.99 -16.76 -13.50
C ALA A 72 8.48 -16.39 -13.68
N ILE A 73 8.88 -15.16 -13.36
CA ILE A 73 10.30 -14.75 -13.37
C ILE A 73 11.11 -15.50 -12.30
N LEU A 74 10.56 -15.69 -11.10
CA LEU A 74 11.25 -16.50 -10.06
C LEU A 74 11.38 -17.97 -10.47
N GLY A 75 10.38 -18.54 -11.15
CA GLY A 75 10.45 -19.90 -11.67
C GLY A 75 11.57 -20.09 -12.70
N GLU A 76 12.00 -19.00 -13.32
CA GLU A 76 13.12 -18.97 -14.23
C GLU A 76 14.48 -18.93 -13.52
N ASP A 77 14.57 -18.56 -12.24
CA ASP A 77 15.84 -18.21 -11.54
C ASP A 77 16.89 -19.35 -11.53
N ASN A 78 16.45 -20.62 -11.52
CA ASN A 78 17.34 -21.79 -11.46
C ASN A 78 18.05 -22.18 -12.78
N LYS A 79 17.89 -21.42 -13.87
CA LYS A 79 18.53 -21.77 -15.15
C LYS A 79 19.88 -21.07 -15.30
N PRO A 80 20.90 -21.75 -15.88
CA PRO A 80 22.20 -21.13 -16.14
C PRO A 80 22.05 -19.97 -17.14
N ARG A 81 22.46 -18.77 -16.74
CA ARG A 81 22.41 -17.54 -17.55
C ARG A 81 23.65 -16.69 -17.32
N ALA A 82 23.87 -15.73 -18.21
CA ALA A 82 24.81 -14.64 -17.98
C ALA A 82 24.32 -13.76 -16.81
N GLU A 83 25.26 -13.24 -16.03
CA GLU A 83 25.01 -12.38 -14.86
C GLU A 83 24.11 -11.18 -15.20
N THR A 84 24.33 -10.55 -16.35
CA THR A 84 23.50 -9.43 -16.84
C THR A 84 22.03 -9.79 -17.06
N ALA A 85 21.74 -11.04 -17.45
CA ALA A 85 20.37 -11.51 -17.60
C ALA A 85 19.72 -11.81 -16.25
N ALA A 86 20.49 -12.27 -15.26
CA ALA A 86 20.01 -12.47 -13.90
C ALA A 86 19.67 -11.13 -13.23
N ASP A 87 20.54 -10.13 -13.35
CA ASP A 87 20.31 -8.78 -12.83
C ASP A 87 19.07 -8.13 -13.46
N PHE A 88 18.92 -8.26 -14.77
CA PHE A 88 17.74 -7.77 -15.48
C PHE A 88 16.45 -8.42 -14.95
N LEU A 89 16.42 -9.75 -14.85
CA LEU A 89 15.26 -10.48 -14.32
C LEU A 89 14.96 -10.13 -12.86
N GLY A 90 15.98 -9.96 -12.03
CA GLY A 90 15.80 -9.49 -10.64
C GLY A 90 15.19 -8.09 -10.57
N GLY A 91 15.61 -7.19 -11.46
CA GLY A 91 15.03 -5.86 -11.62
C GLY A 91 13.56 -5.90 -12.04
N GLU A 92 13.24 -6.68 -13.07
CA GLU A 92 11.87 -6.86 -13.56
C GLU A 92 10.96 -7.51 -12.51
N TRP A 93 11.48 -8.50 -11.78
CA TRP A 93 10.77 -9.10 -10.66
C TRP A 93 10.42 -8.06 -9.59
N CYS A 94 11.39 -7.27 -9.16
CA CYS A 94 11.17 -6.18 -8.19
C CYS A 94 10.12 -5.20 -8.71
N HIS A 95 10.18 -4.86 -10.00
CA HIS A 95 9.27 -3.91 -10.63
C HIS A 95 7.82 -4.43 -10.63
N LEU A 96 7.59 -5.69 -11.00
CA LEU A 96 6.26 -6.33 -11.00
C LEU A 96 5.68 -6.42 -9.58
N ILE A 97 6.49 -6.80 -8.60
CA ILE A 97 6.05 -6.85 -7.20
C ILE A 97 5.65 -5.46 -6.71
N ASN A 98 6.44 -4.42 -7.00
CA ASN A 98 6.09 -3.05 -6.63
C ASN A 98 4.78 -2.58 -7.26
N LYS A 99 4.50 -2.94 -8.53
CA LYS A 99 3.21 -2.68 -9.17
C LYS A 99 2.07 -3.37 -8.45
N SER A 100 2.22 -4.65 -8.08
CA SER A 100 1.20 -5.35 -7.32
C SER A 100 0.90 -4.64 -5.99
N TYR A 101 1.91 -4.12 -5.30
CA TYR A 101 1.72 -3.38 -4.06
C TYR A 101 1.04 -2.03 -4.28
N ALA A 102 1.34 -1.31 -5.37
CA ALA A 102 0.64 -0.08 -5.73
C ALA A 102 -0.86 -0.31 -6.00
N VAL A 103 -1.21 -1.46 -6.58
CA VAL A 103 -2.61 -1.89 -6.76
C VAL A 103 -3.25 -2.19 -5.40
N ALA A 104 -2.55 -2.93 -4.54
CA ALA A 104 -3.02 -3.27 -3.18
C ALA A 104 -3.24 -2.02 -2.33
N ASP A 105 -2.37 -1.01 -2.44
CA ASP A 105 -2.52 0.27 -1.72
C ASP A 105 -3.87 0.94 -2.06
N ARG A 106 -4.20 0.96 -3.35
CA ARG A 106 -5.43 1.57 -3.86
C ARG A 106 -6.66 0.72 -3.54
N LEU A 107 -6.55 -0.60 -3.57
CA LEU A 107 -7.61 -1.53 -3.17
C LEU A 107 -8.10 -1.28 -1.73
N LYS A 108 -7.24 -0.84 -0.81
CA LYS A 108 -7.66 -0.47 0.57
C LYS A 108 -8.80 0.56 0.58
N ARG A 109 -8.79 1.48 -0.40
CA ARG A 109 -9.70 2.63 -0.49
C ARG A 109 -11.04 2.27 -1.15
N ILE A 110 -11.13 1.14 -1.86
CA ILE A 110 -12.38 0.71 -2.49
C ILE A 110 -13.40 0.25 -1.43
N PRO A 111 -14.69 0.61 -1.54
CA PRO A 111 -15.77 0.08 -0.72
C PRO A 111 -15.88 -1.45 -0.82
N VAL A 112 -15.88 -2.11 0.34
CA VAL A 112 -16.13 -3.55 0.43
C VAL A 112 -17.63 -3.79 0.37
N THR A 113 -18.04 -4.66 -0.53
CA THR A 113 -19.42 -5.13 -0.70
C THR A 113 -19.46 -6.64 -0.58
N ARG A 114 -20.63 -7.23 -0.34
CA ARG A 114 -20.78 -8.70 -0.31
C ARG A 114 -20.24 -9.39 -1.57
N GLY A 115 -20.37 -8.74 -2.74
CA GLY A 115 -19.93 -9.31 -4.01
C GLY A 115 -18.41 -9.33 -4.20
N ASN A 116 -17.67 -8.49 -3.48
CA ASN A 116 -16.21 -8.34 -3.67
C ASN A 116 -15.38 -8.63 -2.41
N ALA A 117 -16.01 -8.80 -1.24
CA ALA A 117 -15.33 -8.90 0.05
C ALA A 117 -14.24 -9.97 0.09
N TYR A 118 -14.54 -11.19 -0.36
CA TYR A 118 -13.58 -12.28 -0.39
C TYR A 118 -12.39 -12.01 -1.32
N LEU A 119 -12.64 -11.43 -2.50
CA LEU A 119 -11.61 -11.12 -3.49
C LEU A 119 -10.66 -10.04 -2.98
N VAL A 120 -11.22 -8.96 -2.44
CA VAL A 120 -10.45 -7.86 -1.84
C VAL A 120 -9.67 -8.35 -0.64
N ALA A 121 -10.27 -9.19 0.21
CA ALA A 121 -9.60 -9.74 1.38
C ALA A 121 -8.41 -10.62 1.02
N ALA A 122 -8.59 -11.54 0.06
CA ALA A 122 -7.51 -12.42 -0.40
C ALA A 122 -6.31 -11.60 -0.93
N ALA A 123 -6.58 -10.58 -1.76
CA ALA A 123 -5.52 -9.74 -2.32
C ALA A 123 -4.77 -8.95 -1.22
N LEU A 124 -5.49 -8.30 -0.30
CA LEU A 124 -4.88 -7.48 0.76
C LEU A 124 -4.14 -8.32 1.80
N MET A 125 -4.66 -9.49 2.17
CA MET A 125 -3.97 -10.41 3.07
C MET A 125 -2.71 -10.99 2.43
N HIS A 126 -2.76 -11.34 1.14
CA HIS A 126 -1.58 -11.76 0.40
C HIS A 126 -0.54 -10.64 0.36
N ALA A 127 -0.94 -9.41 0.04
CA ALA A 127 -0.03 -8.27 -0.03
C ALA A 127 0.65 -8.01 1.32
N ALA A 128 -0.12 -8.05 2.42
CA ALA A 128 0.43 -7.92 3.77
C ALA A 128 1.46 -9.01 4.07
N SER A 129 1.14 -10.27 3.77
CA SER A 129 2.07 -11.40 3.95
C SER A 129 3.34 -11.23 3.12
N ALA A 130 3.21 -10.85 1.85
CA ALA A 130 4.33 -10.67 0.93
C ALA A 130 5.25 -9.50 1.37
N MET A 131 4.70 -8.49 2.04
CA MET A 131 5.45 -7.39 2.65
C MET A 131 6.09 -7.74 4.00
N GLY A 132 5.96 -9.00 4.45
CA GLY A 132 6.55 -9.49 5.70
C GLY A 132 5.72 -9.23 6.95
N ALA A 133 4.42 -8.94 6.82
CA ALA A 133 3.53 -8.85 7.97
C ALA A 133 3.44 -10.19 8.70
N ASN A 134 3.42 -10.15 10.03
CA ASN A 134 3.25 -11.36 10.83
C ASN A 134 1.77 -11.81 10.85
N LEU A 135 1.52 -13.01 11.38
CA LEU A 135 0.16 -13.59 11.44
C LEU A 135 -0.84 -12.69 12.19
N THR A 136 -0.41 -12.00 13.25
CA THR A 136 -1.27 -11.09 14.01
C THR A 136 -1.68 -9.88 13.18
N GLU A 137 -0.75 -9.31 12.43
CA GLU A 137 -1.01 -8.19 11.51
C GLU A 137 -1.94 -8.61 10.36
N ILE A 138 -1.70 -9.77 9.76
CA ILE A 138 -2.57 -10.33 8.71
C ILE A 138 -3.98 -10.60 9.24
N ALA A 139 -4.10 -11.18 10.45
CA ALA A 139 -5.39 -11.40 11.09
C ALA A 139 -6.13 -10.08 11.39
N ALA A 140 -5.41 -9.03 11.76
CA ALA A 140 -6.00 -7.71 11.97
C ALA A 140 -6.54 -7.10 10.66
N VAL A 141 -5.86 -7.30 9.53
CA VAL A 141 -6.36 -6.91 8.19
C VAL A 141 -7.66 -7.67 7.87
N ALA A 142 -7.66 -9.00 8.06
CA ALA A 142 -8.83 -9.83 7.82
C ALA A 142 -10.02 -9.41 8.71
N GLY A 143 -9.79 -9.15 9.99
CA GLY A 143 -10.81 -8.69 10.93
C GLY A 143 -11.40 -7.33 10.53
N ALA A 144 -10.57 -6.38 10.12
CA ALA A 144 -11.03 -5.07 9.64
C ALA A 144 -11.89 -5.19 8.38
N LEU A 145 -11.55 -6.11 7.46
CA LEU A 145 -12.34 -6.38 6.27
C LEU A 145 -13.69 -7.03 6.59
N ALA A 146 -13.71 -7.97 7.55
CA ALA A 146 -14.95 -8.60 8.00
C ALA A 146 -15.92 -7.58 8.64
N VAL A 147 -15.40 -6.59 9.39
CA VAL A 147 -16.22 -5.49 9.92
C VAL A 147 -16.81 -4.66 8.77
N ARG A 148 -16.01 -4.29 7.77
CA ARG A 148 -16.48 -3.54 6.60
C ARG A 148 -17.55 -4.31 5.81
N GLU A 149 -17.39 -5.63 5.66
CA GLU A 149 -18.41 -6.48 5.03
C GLU A 149 -19.70 -6.53 5.85
N ALA A 150 -19.60 -6.60 7.19
CA ALA A 150 -20.76 -6.62 8.08
C ALA A 150 -21.54 -5.30 8.07
N GLU A 151 -20.83 -4.16 7.97
CA GLU A 151 -21.42 -2.81 7.85
C GLU A 151 -22.07 -2.56 6.48
N ALA A 152 -21.68 -3.31 5.45
CA ALA A 152 -22.28 -3.23 4.11
C ALA A 152 -23.61 -4.02 3.97
N ARG A 153 -24.18 -4.51 5.08
CA ARG A 153 -25.45 -5.26 5.16
C ARG A 153 -26.62 -4.35 5.51
#